data_AF-A0A917P5P5-F1
#
_entry.id   AF-A0A917P5P5-F1
#
_cell.length_a   1.000
_cell.length_b   1.000
_cell.length_c   1.000
_cell.angle_alpha   90.00
_cell.angle_beta   90.00
_cell.angle_gamma   90.00
#
_symmetry.space_group_name_H-M   'P 1'
#
loop_
_entity.id
_entity.type
_entity.pdbx_description
1 polymer ?
#
loop_
_entity_poly.entity_id
_entity_poly.type
_entity_poly.pdbx_seq_one_letter_code
_entity_poly.pdbx_strand_id
1 'polypeptide(L)'
;MNHYYLLGRSGLRVSRLALGTMNFGVDGFHAAYGRTEEEAEPIFRRYVESGGNFIDTADFYTAGESERILGRLITKAGNRERLVLTSKYTTPSTPPTRTPAATAAST
;
A
#
# COMPACT_ATOMS: atom_id res chain seq x y z
N MET A 1 9.53 6.64 18.63
CA MET A 1 10.09 7.56 17.63
C MET A 1 9.61 8.93 18.02
N ASN A 2 10.53 9.80 18.44
CA ASN A 2 10.16 11.04 19.14
C ASN A 2 10.69 12.29 18.38
N HIS A 3 11.21 12.10 17.16
CA HIS A 3 11.74 13.15 16.29
C HIS A 3 11.23 12.97 14.87
N TYR A 4 10.85 14.08 14.23
CA TYR A 4 10.40 14.14 12.84
C TYR A 4 11.32 15.06 12.02
N TYR A 5 11.40 14.79 10.72
CA TYR A 5 12.28 15.46 9.77
C TYR A 5 11.45 16.07 8.64
N LEU A 6 11.91 17.19 8.08
CA LEU A 6 11.28 17.77 6.90
C LEU A 6 11.52 16.90 5.68
N LEU A 7 10.44 16.55 4.97
CA LEU A 7 10.52 15.84 3.70
C LEU A 7 10.81 16.84 2.57
N GLY A 8 12.10 17.12 2.34
CA GLY A 8 12.55 18.08 1.34
C GLY A 8 11.92 19.46 1.55
N ARG A 9 11.32 20.02 0.49
CA ARG A 9 10.67 21.34 0.51
C ARG A 9 9.14 21.28 0.66
N SER A 10 8.58 20.10 0.96
CA SER A 10 7.12 19.92 1.03
C SER A 10 6.46 20.51 2.28
N GLY A 11 7.24 20.83 3.32
CA GLY A 11 6.71 21.21 4.63
C GLY A 11 6.20 20.04 5.48
N LEU A 12 6.15 18.82 4.94
CA LEU A 12 5.73 17.63 5.68
C LEU A 12 6.80 17.22 6.69
N ARG A 13 6.35 16.85 7.89
CA ARG A 13 7.19 16.28 8.96
C ARG A 13 6.98 14.78 9.03
N VAL A 14 8.04 14.02 8.76
CA VAL A 14 8.01 12.55 8.66
C VAL A 14 8.94 11.90 9.68
N SER A 15 8.58 10.71 10.14
CA SER A 15 9.44 9.87 10.96
C SER A 15 10.67 9.46 10.15
N ARG A 16 11.79 9.17 10.84
CA ARG A 16 13.03 8.75 10.18
C ARG A 16 12.88 7.48 9.35
N LEU A 17 11.94 6.61 9.74
CA LEU A 17 11.61 5.37 9.04
C LEU A 17 10.22 5.48 8.42
N ALA A 18 10.11 5.05 7.16
CA ALA A 18 8.84 4.85 6.48
C ALA A 18 8.36 3.40 6.66
N LEU A 19 7.05 3.20 6.77
CA LEU A 19 6.42 1.89 6.67
C LEU A 19 6.08 1.61 5.20
N GLY A 20 6.83 0.70 4.58
CA GLY A 20 6.48 0.17 3.26
C GLY A 20 5.43 -0.92 3.37
N THR A 21 4.45 -0.90 2.45
CA THR A 21 3.26 -1.78 2.51
C THR A 21 3.07 -2.65 1.27
N MET A 22 4.14 -2.89 0.51
CA MET A 22 4.12 -3.73 -0.70
C MET A 22 3.55 -5.13 -0.47
N ASN A 23 3.71 -5.66 0.74
CA ASN A 23 3.27 -6.99 1.14
C ASN A 23 1.92 -7.00 1.87
N PHE A 24 1.22 -5.87 1.97
CA PHE A 24 -0.13 -5.87 2.56
C PHE A 24 -1.11 -6.35 1.49
N GLY A 25 -1.74 -7.50 1.70
CA GLY A 25 -2.59 -8.19 0.73
C GLY A 25 -1.97 -9.51 0.26
N VAL A 26 -2.81 -10.36 -0.31
CA VAL A 26 -2.48 -11.71 -0.80
C VAL A 26 -2.84 -11.91 -2.27
N ASP A 27 -3.17 -10.84 -2.99
CA ASP A 27 -3.42 -10.84 -4.43
C ASP A 27 -2.25 -10.26 -5.25
N GLY A 28 -2.30 -10.47 -6.58
CA GLY A 28 -1.40 -9.86 -7.55
C GLY A 28 0.03 -10.37 -7.51
N PHE A 29 0.94 -9.61 -8.13
CA PHE A 29 2.34 -9.99 -8.32
C PHE A 29 3.10 -10.26 -7.01
N HIS A 30 2.69 -9.62 -5.92
CA HIS A 30 3.37 -9.70 -4.62
C HIS A 30 2.78 -10.77 -3.68
N ALA A 31 1.75 -11.51 -4.09
CA ALA A 31 1.03 -12.49 -3.28
C ALA A 31 1.93 -13.53 -2.60
N ALA A 32 3.01 -13.95 -3.27
CA ALA A 32 3.96 -14.94 -2.74
C ALA A 32 4.66 -14.50 -1.43
N TYR A 33 4.69 -13.18 -1.16
CA TYR A 33 5.24 -12.59 0.06
C TYR A 33 4.19 -11.74 0.79
N GLY A 34 2.92 -11.90 0.41
CA GLY A 34 1.78 -11.17 0.91
C GLY A 34 1.45 -11.50 2.35
N ARG A 35 0.68 -10.61 2.97
CA ARG A 35 0.15 -10.72 4.33
C ARG A 35 -1.32 -10.40 4.30
N THR A 36 -2.14 -11.20 4.98
CA THR A 36 -3.55 -10.85 5.16
C THR A 36 -3.68 -9.57 5.98
N GLU A 37 -4.88 -8.99 6.02
CA GLU A 37 -5.14 -7.82 6.88
C GLU A 37 -4.85 -8.12 8.35
N GLU A 38 -5.21 -9.32 8.83
CA GLU A 38 -4.97 -9.77 10.19
C GLU A 38 -3.48 -9.83 10.53
N GLU A 39 -2.63 -10.19 9.56
CA GLU A 39 -1.18 -10.23 9.70
C GLU A 39 -0.53 -8.85 9.54
N ALA A 40 -1.12 -7.97 8.72
CA ALA A 40 -0.65 -6.62 8.47
C ALA A 40 -1.00 -5.65 9.62
N GLU A 41 -2.15 -5.83 10.26
CA GLU A 41 -2.63 -5.01 11.37
C GLU A 41 -1.61 -4.85 12.51
N PRO A 42 -1.03 -5.92 13.08
CA PRO A 42 -0.05 -5.77 14.17
C PRO A 42 1.21 -5.02 13.73
N ILE A 43 1.60 -5.10 12.44
CA ILE A 43 2.74 -4.37 11.88
C ILE A 43 2.41 -2.87 11.85
N PHE A 44 1.26 -2.51 11.26
CA PHE A 44 0.78 -1.13 11.20
C PHE A 44 0.63 -0.53 12.60
N ARG A 45 -0.05 -1.24 13.50
CA ARG A 45 -0.28 -0.81 14.88
C ARG A 45 1.05 -0.56 15.59
N ARG A 46 1.99 -1.51 15.52
CA ARG A 46 3.29 -1.37 16.17
C ARG A 46 4.07 -0.16 15.64
N TYR A 47 4.03 0.08 14.32
CA TYR A 47 4.68 1.23 13.70
C TYR A 47 4.10 2.56 14.22
N VAL A 48 2.78 2.69 14.20
CA VAL A 48 2.05 3.89 14.66
C VAL A 48 2.25 4.13 16.16
N GLU A 49 2.10 3.10 16.99
CA GLU A 49 2.32 3.19 18.45
C GLU A 49 3.75 3.58 18.80
N SER A 50 4.69 3.17 17.95
CA SER A 50 6.09 3.58 18.07
C SER A 50 6.33 5.02 17.60
N GLY A 51 5.31 5.79 17.23
CA GLY A 51 5.42 7.17 16.74
C GLY A 51 5.81 7.29 15.27
N GLY A 52 5.72 6.20 14.49
CA GLY A 52 5.85 6.25 13.05
C GLY A 52 4.68 7.00 12.41
N ASN A 53 4.94 7.78 11.38
CA ASN A 53 3.89 8.52 10.68
C ASN A 53 4.01 8.56 9.16
N PHE A 54 5.04 7.95 8.57
CA PHE A 54 5.32 8.03 7.15
C PHE A 54 5.04 6.69 6.49
N ILE A 55 3.98 6.60 5.69
CA ILE A 55 3.51 5.35 5.10
C ILE A 55 3.63 5.42 3.58
N ASP A 56 4.15 4.35 3.00
CA ASP A 56 4.35 4.18 1.56
C ASP A 56 3.50 3.02 1.03
N THR A 57 2.69 3.31 0.00
CA THR A 57 1.92 2.32 -0.77
C THR A 57 1.99 2.62 -2.28
N ALA A 58 1.26 1.86 -3.08
CA ALA A 58 1.07 2.04 -4.53
C ALA A 58 -0.15 1.26 -5.03
N ASP A 59 -0.74 1.72 -6.13
CA ASP A 59 -1.83 1.03 -6.85
C ASP A 59 -1.45 -0.40 -7.30
N PHE A 60 -0.18 -0.62 -7.62
CA PHE A 60 0.36 -1.91 -8.07
C PHE A 60 0.65 -2.89 -6.92
N TYR A 61 0.80 -2.41 -5.68
CA TYR A 61 1.05 -3.29 -4.54
C TYR A 61 -0.17 -4.17 -4.32
N THR A 62 0.06 -5.49 -4.36
CA THR A 62 -0.98 -6.53 -4.23
C THR A 62 -2.27 -6.24 -5.02
N ALA A 63 -2.14 -5.78 -6.28
CA ALA A 63 -3.28 -5.39 -7.13
C ALA A 63 -4.24 -4.38 -6.46
N GLY A 64 -3.68 -3.42 -5.73
CA GLY A 64 -4.39 -2.37 -5.01
C GLY A 64 -4.98 -2.83 -3.66
N GLU A 65 -4.80 -4.09 -3.28
CA GLU A 65 -5.26 -4.60 -1.98
C GLU A 65 -4.54 -3.91 -0.82
N SER A 66 -3.26 -3.58 -0.99
CA SER A 66 -2.46 -2.81 -0.03
C SER A 66 -3.13 -1.50 0.38
N GLU A 67 -3.61 -0.71 -0.60
CA GLU A 67 -4.31 0.56 -0.34
C GLU A 67 -5.64 0.35 0.38
N ARG A 68 -6.38 -0.72 0.05
CA ARG A 68 -7.66 -1.05 0.70
C ARG A 68 -7.46 -1.46 2.15
N ILE A 69 -6.47 -2.32 2.43
CA ILE A 69 -6.09 -2.73 3.78
C ILE A 69 -5.67 -1.51 4.59
N LEU A 70 -4.77 -0.67 4.06
CA LEU A 70 -4.34 0.57 4.71
C LEU A 70 -5.51 1.49 5.04
N GLY A 71 -6.45 1.67 4.10
CA GLY A 71 -7.65 2.47 4.31
C GLY A 71 -8.43 2.00 5.53
N ARG A 72 -8.69 0.68 5.64
CA ARG A 72 -9.40 0.09 6.79
C ARG A 72 -8.63 0.24 8.09
N LEU A 73 -7.32 -0.01 8.09
CA LEU A 73 -6.47 0.11 9.29
C LEU A 73 -6.39 1.56 9.79
N ILE A 74 -6.26 2.54 8.89
CA ILE A 74 -6.22 3.97 9.23
C ILE A 74 -7.57 4.42 9.79
N THR A 75 -8.69 4.00 9.17
CA THR A 75 -10.03 4.28 9.69
C THR A 75 -10.23 3.67 11.08
N LYS A 76 -9.82 2.41 11.28
CA LYS A 76 -9.90 1.71 12.57
C LYS A 76 -9.07 2.40 13.66
N ALA A 77 -7.89 2.93 13.31
CA ALA A 77 -7.01 3.62 14.27
C ALA A 77 -7.41 5.07 14.55
N GLY A 78 -8.25 5.70 13.71
CA GLY A 78 -8.76 7.05 13.93
C GLY A 78 -7.68 8.13 14.01
N ASN A 79 -6.56 7.95 13.27
CA ASN A 79 -5.35 8.76 13.40
C ASN A 79 -4.90 9.41 12.08
N ARG A 80 -5.81 9.57 11.12
CA ARG A 80 -5.51 9.98 9.74
C ARG A 80 -4.70 11.28 9.70
N GLU A 81 -5.06 12.25 10.51
CA GLU A 81 -4.42 13.58 10.63
C GLU A 81 -2.97 13.52 11.12
N ARG A 82 -2.57 12.41 11.76
CA ARG A 82 -1.19 12.21 12.21
C ARG A 82 -0.31 11.55 11.16
N LEU A 83 -0.88 11.01 10.09
CA LEU A 83 -0.18 10.20 9.08
C LEU A 83 0.12 10.99 7.81
N VAL A 84 1.36 10.86 7.33
CA VAL A 84 1.81 11.20 5.99
C VAL A 84 1.70 9.93 5.14
N LEU A 85 0.60 9.83 4.38
CA LEU A 85 0.35 8.72 3.45
C LEU A 85 0.85 9.10 2.05
N THR A 86 1.64 8.23 1.45
CA THR A 86 2.16 8.38 0.09
C THR A 86 1.77 7.19 -0.77
N SER A 87 1.42 7.47 -2.03
CA SER A 87 1.11 6.44 -3.03
C SER A 87 1.80 6.75 -4.35
N LYS A 88 1.78 5.78 -5.26
CA LYS A 88 2.41 5.80 -6.58
C LYS A 88 1.46 5.16 -7.57
N TYR A 89 1.54 5.61 -8.81
CA TYR A 89 0.83 5.07 -9.96
C TYR A 89 1.77 5.06 -11.15
N THR A 90 1.56 4.17 -12.13
CA THR A 90 2.10 4.14 -13.52
C THR A 90 2.14 2.68 -14.04
N THR A 91 2.37 1.71 -13.14
CA THR A 91 2.47 0.30 -13.52
C THR A 91 1.08 -0.29 -13.76
N PRO A 92 0.78 -0.84 -14.95
CA PRO A 92 -0.50 -1.46 -15.20
C PRO A 92 -0.67 -2.70 -14.31
N SER A 93 -1.68 -2.67 -13.43
CA SER A 93 -2.07 -3.78 -12.55
C SER A 93 -3.10 -4.72 -13.22
N THR A 94 -3.72 -4.28 -14.32
CA THR A 94 -4.64 -5.09 -15.12
C THR A 94 -3.87 -5.78 -16.26
N PRO A 95 -3.95 -7.12 -16.41
CA PRO A 95 -3.40 -7.79 -17.58
C PRO A 95 -4.01 -7.21 -18.86
N PRO A 96 -3.25 -7.06 -19.96
CA PRO A 96 -3.85 -6.67 -21.24
C PRO A 96 -4.98 -7.65 -21.56
N THR A 97 -6.17 -7.12 -21.85
CA THR A 97 -7.32 -7.92 -22.27
C THR A 97 -6.88 -8.74 -23.47
N ARG A 98 -6.77 -10.07 -23.33
CA ARG A 98 -6.58 -10.92 -24.50
C ARG A 98 -7.83 -10.78 -25.35
N THR A 99 -7.75 -10.03 -26.45
CA THR A 99 -8.75 -10.11 -27.52
C THR A 99 -8.89 -11.59 -27.88
N PRO A 100 -10.11 -12.18 -27.83
CA PRO A 100 -10.29 -13.56 -28.26
C PRO A 100 -9.79 -13.68 -29.69
N ALA A 101 -8.94 -14.68 -29.95
CA ALA A 101 -8.54 -15.00 -31.32
C ALA A 101 -9.82 -15.25 -32.12
N ALA A 102 -9.98 -14.52 -33.23
CA ALA A 102 -11.08 -14.74 -34.14
C ALA A 102 -11.10 -16.23 -34.50
N THR A 103 -12.15 -16.93 -34.08
CA THR A 103 -12.41 -18.31 -34.48
C THR A 103 -12.52 -18.32 -36.00
N ALA A 104 -11.50 -18.86 -36.66
CA ALA A 104 -11.57 -19.20 -38.07
C ALA A 104 -12.70 -20.22 -38.23
N ALA A 105 -13.81 -19.80 -38.83
CA ALA A 105 -14.86 -20.68 -39.28
C ALA A 105 -14.26 -21.65 -40.31
N SER A 106 -14.11 -22.93 -39.94
CA SER A 106 -13.81 -23.97 -40.91
C SER A 106 -15.07 -24.26 -41.71
N THR A 107 -14.90 -24.24 -43.03
CA THR A 107 -15.87 -24.67 -44.05
C THR A 107 -15.97 -26.19 -44.08
#